data_AF-A0A9P5NEX3-F1
#
_entry.id   AF-A0A9P5NEX3-F1
#
_cell.length_a   1.000
_cell.length_b   1.000
_cell.length_c   1.000
_cell.angle_alpha   90.00
_cell.angle_beta   90.00
_cell.angle_gamma   90.00
#
_symmetry.space_group_name_H-M   'P 1'
#
loop_
_entity.id
_entity.type
_entity.pdbx_description
1 polymer ?
#
loop_
_entity_poly.entity_id
_entity_poly.type
_entity_poly.pdbx_seq_one_letter_code
_entity_poly.pdbx_strand_id
1 'polypeptide(L)'
;MPPCSPKPTNTTLQEGIPCTNPAIPPPSSLKPGENSREKWKQTLRANAHATRKKRRLAQQEARFGDGPVPSGAQSKYVCAAEPVYTPLDSRHAGITSTGFTALDCGSIDGKTHQTYRLKDMVGERSTFNLSLQEWDGKTPMAVVDLDGRIFGFLAGIPDADYWEEQHQAAAQLLEDARRRCRLPKHSAHHRRGAFTTLWCGFSHGGGSTEPGNCTDTKTNKGILDGLMSAEPFSRIAGFGSCLHKHYVEKLCEVQKANPSLKRPFLNSVFPSTMFNLGPRTVCYPHRDFANLSFGFCAITALGSFNPKKGGHLVLWECGLVIEFPQDQPSSFHHPSSPTLIPPSPNPRRATPACNMRQVAYSDG
;
A
#
# COMPACT_ATOMS: atom_id res chain seq x y z
N MET A 1 40.90 31.81 -66.64
CA MET A 1 40.58 32.22 -68.02
C MET A 1 39.52 31.27 -68.58
N PRO A 2 38.57 31.74 -69.40
CA PRO A 2 37.69 30.92 -70.25
C PRO A 2 38.41 30.63 -71.59
N PRO A 3 37.77 30.16 -72.70
CA PRO A 3 36.41 29.62 -72.91
C PRO A 3 36.49 28.16 -73.45
N CYS A 4 35.47 27.50 -74.02
CA CYS A 4 34.87 27.78 -75.34
C CYS A 4 33.62 26.91 -75.60
N SER A 5 32.57 27.51 -76.15
CA SER A 5 31.45 26.82 -76.81
C SER A 5 31.42 27.26 -78.29
N PRO A 6 31.19 26.35 -79.25
CA PRO A 6 30.02 26.50 -80.15
C PRO A 6 29.49 25.13 -80.65
N LYS A 7 28.36 24.97 -81.36
CA LYS A 7 27.08 25.70 -81.56
C LYS A 7 26.05 24.67 -82.10
N PRO A 8 24.74 24.97 -82.19
CA PRO A 8 23.70 23.95 -82.41
C PRO A 8 23.35 23.72 -83.90
N THR A 9 22.69 22.60 -84.17
CA THR A 9 21.87 22.34 -85.37
C THR A 9 20.39 22.35 -85.03
N ASN A 10 19.56 22.83 -85.95
CA ASN A 10 18.14 23.14 -85.73
C ASN A 10 17.30 22.63 -86.91
N THR A 11 16.12 22.05 -86.67
CA THR A 11 15.17 21.61 -87.72
C THR A 11 13.75 21.57 -87.13
N THR A 12 12.96 22.64 -87.29
CA THR A 12 11.85 22.77 -88.29
C THR A 12 10.64 21.86 -87.97
N LEU A 13 9.67 22.31 -87.16
CA LEU A 13 8.46 23.14 -87.45
C LEU A 13 7.17 22.33 -87.75
N GLN A 14 6.11 22.59 -86.96
CA GLN A 14 4.69 22.65 -87.39
C GLN A 14 3.82 23.38 -86.31
N GLU A 15 2.63 23.88 -86.68
CA GLU A 15 1.75 24.78 -85.87
C GLU A 15 0.45 24.08 -85.37
N GLY A 16 -0.41 24.61 -84.49
CA GLY A 16 -0.56 25.92 -83.79
C GLY A 16 -1.76 25.86 -82.80
N ILE A 17 -2.48 26.93 -82.39
CA ILE A 17 -2.34 28.38 -82.65
C ILE A 17 -2.34 29.23 -81.33
N PRO A 18 -3.44 29.67 -80.63
CA PRO A 18 -3.31 30.87 -79.76
C PRO A 18 -3.58 30.74 -78.25
N CYS A 19 -3.03 31.70 -77.50
CA CYS A 19 -3.12 31.91 -76.05
C CYS A 19 -4.50 32.36 -75.54
N THR A 20 -4.81 32.05 -74.27
CA THR A 20 -5.22 33.03 -73.25
C THR A 20 -4.85 32.52 -71.84
N ASN A 21 -4.22 33.36 -71.01
CA ASN A 21 -3.88 33.05 -69.61
C ASN A 21 -4.80 33.83 -68.66
N PRO A 22 -5.52 33.17 -67.74
CA PRO A 22 -6.07 33.81 -66.54
C PRO A 22 -4.99 33.92 -65.46
N ALA A 23 -4.84 35.10 -64.85
CA ALA A 23 -3.89 35.31 -63.75
C ALA A 23 -4.34 34.59 -62.46
N ILE A 24 -3.41 33.91 -61.79
CA ILE A 24 -3.65 33.24 -60.51
C ILE A 24 -3.41 34.24 -59.35
N PRO A 25 -4.37 34.45 -58.43
CA PRO A 25 -4.17 35.31 -57.27
C PRO A 25 -3.31 34.64 -56.19
N PRO A 26 -2.58 35.40 -55.36
CA PRO A 26 -1.73 34.84 -54.31
C PRO A 26 -2.54 34.12 -53.21
N PRO A 27 -1.99 33.05 -52.60
CA PRO A 27 -2.72 32.25 -51.62
C PRO A 27 -2.99 33.04 -50.33
N SER A 28 -4.25 33.04 -49.88
CA SER A 28 -4.68 33.72 -48.67
C SER A 28 -4.27 32.94 -47.40
N SER A 29 -3.63 33.64 -46.46
CA SER A 29 -3.22 33.07 -45.18
C SER A 29 -4.42 32.92 -44.23
N LEU A 30 -5.18 31.83 -44.36
CA LEU A 30 -6.30 31.51 -43.46
C LEU A 30 -5.78 31.16 -42.06
N LYS A 31 -6.00 32.06 -41.08
CA LYS A 31 -5.81 31.74 -39.66
C LYS A 31 -6.84 30.67 -39.24
N PRO A 32 -6.45 29.58 -38.55
CA PRO A 32 -7.41 28.56 -38.12
C PRO A 32 -8.45 29.14 -37.16
N GLY A 33 -9.71 29.15 -37.55
CA GLY A 33 -10.82 29.64 -36.73
C GLY A 33 -10.95 28.87 -35.41
N GLU A 34 -11.49 29.53 -34.39
CA GLU A 34 -11.48 29.03 -33.00
C GLU A 34 -12.14 27.66 -32.85
N ASN A 35 -13.23 27.41 -33.57
CA ASN A 35 -13.88 26.09 -33.68
C ASN A 35 -12.93 24.94 -34.06
N SER A 36 -11.88 25.21 -34.86
CA SER A 36 -10.88 24.19 -35.24
C SER A 36 -9.92 23.90 -34.08
N ARG A 37 -9.48 24.94 -33.35
CA ARG A 37 -8.66 24.80 -32.13
C ARG A 37 -9.41 24.09 -31.02
N GLU A 38 -10.71 24.31 -30.91
CA GLU A 38 -11.54 23.72 -29.86
C GLU A 38 -11.83 22.23 -30.12
N LYS A 39 -12.15 21.86 -31.37
CA LYS A 39 -12.20 20.45 -31.80
C LYS A 39 -10.86 19.75 -31.56
N TRP A 40 -9.73 20.37 -31.90
CA TRP A 40 -8.40 19.81 -31.64
C TRP A 40 -8.14 19.58 -30.14
N LYS A 41 -8.51 20.53 -29.26
CA LYS A 41 -8.43 20.34 -27.80
C LYS A 41 -9.32 19.19 -27.31
N GLN A 42 -10.52 19.02 -27.86
CA GLN A 42 -11.40 17.89 -27.52
C GLN A 42 -10.80 16.55 -27.97
N THR A 43 -10.27 16.47 -29.20
CA THR A 43 -9.57 15.28 -29.71
C THR A 43 -8.35 14.93 -28.85
N LEU A 44 -7.55 15.92 -28.43
CA LEU A 44 -6.44 15.69 -27.50
C LEU A 44 -6.91 15.15 -26.14
N ARG A 45 -7.99 15.69 -25.57
CA ARG A 45 -8.56 15.19 -24.31
C ARG A 45 -9.08 13.76 -24.45
N ALA A 46 -9.77 13.44 -25.56
CA ALA A 46 -10.22 12.09 -25.88
C ALA A 46 -9.04 11.12 -26.06
N ASN A 47 -7.99 11.52 -26.78
CA ASN A 47 -6.78 10.71 -26.97
C ASN A 47 -6.00 10.52 -25.67
N ALA A 48 -5.91 11.54 -24.81
CA ALA A 48 -5.31 11.43 -23.48
C ALA A 48 -6.12 10.49 -22.57
N HIS A 49 -7.45 10.56 -22.62
CA HIS A 49 -8.33 9.64 -21.90
C HIS A 49 -8.23 8.20 -22.43
N ALA A 50 -8.20 8.00 -23.75
CA ALA A 50 -7.99 6.71 -24.38
C ALA A 50 -6.61 6.12 -24.06
N THR A 51 -5.56 6.94 -24.05
CA THR A 51 -4.20 6.55 -23.63
C THR A 51 -4.15 6.19 -22.16
N ARG A 52 -4.82 6.96 -21.28
CA ARG A 52 -4.94 6.66 -19.84
C ARG A 52 -5.76 5.38 -19.61
N LYS A 53 -6.79 5.10 -20.42
CA LYS A 53 -7.55 3.84 -20.42
C LYS A 53 -6.69 2.67 -20.91
N LYS A 54 -5.95 2.82 -22.00
CA LYS A 54 -5.00 1.80 -22.52
C LYS A 54 -3.90 1.51 -21.51
N ARG A 55 -3.38 2.52 -20.80
CA ARG A 55 -2.42 2.34 -19.70
C ARG A 55 -3.03 1.61 -18.51
N ARG A 56 -4.29 1.92 -18.13
CA ARG A 56 -5.03 1.18 -17.09
C ARG A 56 -5.27 -0.28 -17.46
N LEU A 57 -5.61 -0.57 -18.72
CA LEU A 57 -5.76 -1.94 -19.24
C LEU A 57 -4.41 -2.67 -19.26
N ALA A 58 -3.34 -2.05 -19.76
CA ALA A 58 -1.99 -2.61 -19.70
C ALA A 58 -1.49 -2.83 -18.27
N GLN A 59 -1.92 -2.01 -17.29
CA GLN A 59 -1.66 -2.23 -15.85
C GLN A 59 -2.54 -3.33 -15.22
N GLN A 60 -3.67 -3.70 -15.85
CA GLN A 60 -4.46 -4.88 -15.50
C GLN A 60 -3.91 -6.16 -16.16
N GLU A 61 -3.30 -6.05 -17.34
CA GLU A 61 -2.67 -7.15 -18.09
C GLU A 61 -1.23 -7.45 -17.65
N ALA A 62 -0.51 -6.46 -17.11
CA ALA A 62 0.84 -6.63 -16.57
C ALA A 62 0.83 -7.70 -15.47
N ARG A 63 1.69 -8.72 -15.62
CA ARG A 63 1.77 -9.77 -14.60
C ARG A 63 2.41 -9.17 -13.34
N PHE A 64 1.97 -9.67 -12.20
CA PHE A 64 2.48 -9.23 -10.91
C PHE A 64 4.00 -9.42 -10.85
N GLY A 65 4.73 -8.38 -10.45
CA GLY A 65 6.20 -8.35 -10.44
C GLY A 65 6.86 -7.70 -11.66
N ASP A 66 6.15 -7.50 -12.78
CA ASP A 66 6.72 -6.91 -14.01
C ASP A 66 6.86 -5.36 -13.93
N GLY A 67 6.22 -4.72 -12.95
CA GLY A 67 6.37 -3.30 -12.68
C GLY A 67 7.61 -3.01 -11.84
N PRO A 68 8.48 -2.06 -12.23
CA PRO A 68 9.65 -1.73 -11.43
C PRO A 68 9.24 -1.21 -10.05
N VAL A 69 9.72 -1.87 -8.99
CA VAL A 69 9.70 -1.29 -7.64
C VAL A 69 10.47 0.03 -7.69
N PRO A 70 9.93 1.15 -7.17
CA PRO A 70 10.62 2.44 -7.20
C PRO A 70 12.04 2.33 -6.64
N SER A 71 13.03 2.52 -7.52
CA SER A 71 14.44 2.43 -7.18
C SER A 71 14.78 3.42 -6.08
N GLY A 72 15.36 2.94 -4.98
CA GLY A 72 15.74 3.77 -3.83
C GLY A 72 14.71 3.81 -2.68
N ALA A 73 13.48 3.31 -2.85
CA ALA A 73 12.50 3.31 -1.75
C ALA A 73 12.99 2.52 -0.52
N GLN A 74 13.53 1.32 -0.71
CA GLN A 74 14.17 0.57 0.39
C GLN A 74 15.39 1.32 0.95
N SER A 75 16.23 1.92 0.09
CA SER A 75 17.38 2.70 0.56
C SER A 75 16.97 3.86 1.47
N LYS A 76 15.86 4.55 1.14
CA LYS A 76 15.40 5.73 1.88
C LYS A 76 14.60 5.38 3.15
N TYR A 77 13.70 4.42 3.08
CA TYR A 77 12.73 4.14 4.16
C TYR A 77 13.08 2.93 5.01
N VAL A 78 14.09 2.14 4.62
CA VAL A 78 14.50 0.89 5.30
C VAL A 78 15.98 0.96 5.67
N CYS A 79 16.88 1.30 4.73
CA CYS A 79 18.33 1.31 4.98
C CYS A 79 18.83 2.59 5.68
N ALA A 80 18.17 3.74 5.47
CA ALA A 80 18.47 5.01 6.14
C ALA A 80 17.60 5.26 7.38
N ALA A 81 16.99 4.20 7.93
CA ALA A 81 16.11 4.30 9.09
C ALA A 81 16.92 4.16 10.39
N GLU A 82 16.86 5.18 11.25
CA GLU A 82 17.63 5.21 12.50
C GLU A 82 17.14 4.17 13.53
N PRO A 83 18.03 3.45 14.23
CA PRO A 83 17.64 2.34 15.10
C PRO A 83 17.09 2.79 16.46
N VAL A 84 15.89 2.31 16.80
CA VAL A 84 15.29 2.35 18.14
C VAL A 84 15.53 0.99 18.78
N TYR A 85 16.53 0.91 19.67
CA TYR A 85 16.85 -0.31 20.41
C TYR A 85 15.79 -0.62 21.46
N THR A 86 15.50 -1.91 21.63
CA THR A 86 14.50 -2.41 22.58
C THR A 86 15.09 -3.53 23.45
N PRO A 87 14.60 -3.73 24.69
CA PRO A 87 15.02 -4.82 25.58
C PRO A 87 14.59 -6.22 25.09
N LEU A 88 14.01 -6.36 23.90
CA LEU A 88 13.60 -7.64 23.35
C LEU A 88 14.82 -8.49 23.00
N ASP A 89 14.91 -9.69 23.58
CA ASP A 89 15.71 -10.77 23.02
C ASP A 89 14.84 -11.60 22.07
N SER A 90 14.90 -11.30 20.77
CA SER A 90 14.03 -11.98 19.82
C SER A 90 14.39 -13.46 19.66
N ARG A 91 15.59 -13.92 20.05
CA ARG A 91 16.03 -15.32 19.94
C ARG A 91 15.16 -16.29 20.76
N HIS A 92 14.49 -15.76 21.78
CA HIS A 92 13.57 -16.49 22.66
C HIS A 92 12.09 -16.26 22.32
N ALA A 93 11.78 -15.63 21.18
CA ALA A 93 10.42 -15.37 20.77
C ALA A 93 9.64 -16.67 20.46
N GLY A 94 8.39 -16.72 20.93
CA GLY A 94 7.58 -17.94 20.87
C GLY A 94 7.03 -18.23 19.47
N ILE A 95 7.61 -19.22 18.78
CA ILE A 95 7.10 -19.82 17.53
C ILE A 95 6.45 -21.18 17.75
N THR A 96 5.51 -21.54 16.86
CA THR A 96 5.12 -22.94 16.70
C THR A 96 6.29 -23.78 16.19
N SER A 97 6.24 -25.10 16.39
CA SER A 97 7.25 -26.05 15.89
C SER A 97 7.45 -26.04 14.38
N THR A 98 6.54 -25.42 13.61
CA THR A 98 6.69 -25.22 12.17
C THR A 98 7.60 -24.05 11.80
N GLY A 99 7.91 -23.16 12.75
CA GLY A 99 8.65 -21.92 12.54
C GLY A 99 7.88 -20.82 11.81
N PHE A 100 6.74 -21.10 11.18
CA PHE A 100 6.01 -20.15 10.32
C PHE A 100 5.00 -19.25 11.04
N THR A 101 4.60 -19.58 12.27
CA THR A 101 3.55 -18.87 13.02
C THR A 101 3.96 -18.67 14.47
N ALA A 102 3.45 -17.60 15.10
CA ALA A 102 3.67 -17.36 16.52
C ALA A 102 2.93 -18.37 17.39
N LEU A 103 3.42 -18.62 18.60
CA LEU A 103 2.59 -19.14 19.69
C LEU A 103 1.57 -18.07 20.10
N ASP A 104 0.32 -18.50 20.29
CA ASP A 104 -0.65 -17.70 21.04
C ASP A 104 -0.29 -17.78 22.53
N CYS A 105 0.37 -16.74 23.03
CA CYS A 105 0.80 -16.64 24.43
C CYS A 105 -0.32 -16.20 25.38
N GLY A 106 -1.55 -16.01 24.88
CA GLY A 106 -2.67 -15.54 25.68
C GLY A 106 -2.60 -14.05 26.02
N SER A 107 -3.16 -13.69 27.17
CA SER A 107 -3.32 -12.32 27.65
C SER A 107 -2.04 -11.74 28.26
N ILE A 108 -1.84 -10.44 28.06
CA ILE A 108 -0.94 -9.65 28.90
C ILE A 108 -1.58 -9.49 30.29
N ASP A 109 -0.77 -9.56 31.35
CA ASP A 109 -1.16 -9.45 32.76
C ASP A 109 -2.23 -10.44 33.27
N GLY A 110 -2.64 -11.41 32.44
CA GLY A 110 -3.75 -12.33 32.69
C GLY A 110 -5.11 -11.81 32.19
N LYS A 111 -5.26 -10.52 31.84
CA LYS A 111 -6.55 -9.97 31.37
C LYS A 111 -6.72 -10.07 29.86
N THR A 112 -7.67 -10.88 29.43
CA THR A 112 -8.20 -10.83 28.06
C THR A 112 -9.12 -9.62 27.88
N HIS A 113 -9.09 -9.00 26.69
CA HIS A 113 -10.03 -7.93 26.29
C HIS A 113 -9.96 -6.62 27.08
N GLN A 114 -8.80 -6.29 27.67
CA GLN A 114 -8.57 -5.03 28.39
C GLN A 114 -8.02 -3.92 27.48
N THR A 115 -8.40 -2.67 27.73
CA THR A 115 -7.77 -1.46 27.17
C THR A 115 -6.98 -0.70 28.23
N TYR A 116 -5.88 -0.06 27.85
CA TYR A 116 -4.99 0.66 28.76
C TYR A 116 -4.86 2.13 28.35
N ARG A 117 -4.69 3.03 29.33
CA ARG A 117 -4.39 4.44 29.11
C ARG A 117 -2.87 4.64 29.04
N LEU A 118 -2.40 5.71 28.39
CA LEU A 118 -0.97 6.01 28.27
C LEU A 118 -0.25 6.04 29.63
N LYS A 119 -0.87 6.67 30.64
CA LYS A 119 -0.35 6.73 32.02
C LYS A 119 -0.20 5.37 32.72
N ASP A 120 -0.92 4.34 32.26
CA ASP A 120 -0.81 3.00 32.82
C ASP A 120 0.43 2.28 32.24
N MET A 121 0.92 2.76 31.10
CA MET A 121 1.99 2.15 30.29
C MET A 121 3.35 2.83 30.43
N VAL A 122 3.44 4.15 30.54
CA VAL A 122 4.73 4.89 30.49
C VAL A 122 4.98 5.76 31.74
N GLY A 123 6.25 5.85 32.14
CA GLY A 123 6.73 6.65 33.28
C GLY A 123 6.88 5.87 34.59
N GLU A 124 7.63 6.44 35.54
CA GLU A 124 8.11 5.77 36.77
C GLU A 124 7.01 5.15 37.66
N ARG A 125 5.78 5.68 37.60
CA ARG A 125 4.63 5.22 38.41
C ARG A 125 3.63 4.39 37.62
N SER A 126 3.95 4.05 36.37
CA SER A 126 3.10 3.25 35.50
C SER A 126 3.18 1.76 35.85
N THR A 127 2.16 1.00 35.48
CA THR A 127 2.09 -0.45 35.75
C THR A 127 3.11 -1.24 34.93
N PHE A 128 3.42 -0.77 33.73
CA PHE A 128 4.24 -1.51 32.76
C PHE A 128 5.63 -0.92 32.51
N ASN A 129 5.87 0.35 32.88
CA ASN A 129 7.15 1.04 32.72
C ASN A 129 7.76 0.91 31.31
N LEU A 130 6.92 1.02 30.29
CA LEU A 130 7.32 1.02 28.88
C LEU A 130 7.99 2.35 28.52
N SER A 131 8.96 2.30 27.61
CA SER A 131 9.60 3.48 27.03
C SER A 131 8.66 4.15 26.03
N LEU A 132 8.57 5.48 26.06
CA LEU A 132 7.84 6.27 25.06
C LEU A 132 8.80 6.77 23.97
N GLN A 133 8.54 6.42 22.72
CA GLN A 133 9.18 6.97 21.54
C GLN A 133 8.24 8.00 20.90
N GLU A 134 8.60 9.27 20.96
CA GLU A 134 7.97 10.29 20.13
C GLU A 134 8.40 10.06 18.67
N TRP A 135 7.45 10.16 17.72
CA TRP A 135 7.73 10.04 16.30
C TRP A 135 6.98 11.12 15.52
N ASP A 136 7.69 11.82 14.64
CA ASP A 136 7.18 12.92 13.81
C ASP A 136 6.27 12.44 12.66
N GLY A 137 6.22 11.12 12.44
CA GLY A 137 5.52 10.51 11.32
C GLY A 137 6.25 10.61 9.98
N LYS A 138 7.45 11.18 9.91
CA LYS A 138 8.14 11.49 8.64
C LYS A 138 9.53 10.89 8.55
N THR A 139 10.28 10.98 9.64
CA THR A 139 11.66 10.50 9.72
C THR A 139 11.66 8.96 9.83
N PRO A 140 12.31 8.22 8.92
CA PRO A 140 12.30 6.77 8.98
C PRO A 140 13.04 6.24 10.22
N MET A 141 12.47 5.27 10.92
CA MET A 141 13.09 4.62 12.08
C MET A 141 12.95 3.09 12.00
N ALA A 142 13.96 2.35 12.45
CA ALA A 142 13.96 0.90 12.52
C ALA A 142 13.84 0.46 13.99
N VAL A 143 12.83 -0.34 14.34
CA VAL A 143 12.73 -0.93 15.69
C VAL A 143 13.56 -2.20 15.72
N VAL A 144 14.55 -2.26 16.61
CA VAL A 144 15.56 -3.33 16.65
C VAL A 144 15.62 -4.03 18.00
N ASP A 145 16.00 -5.32 17.98
CA ASP A 145 16.19 -6.14 19.17
C ASP A 145 17.56 -5.86 19.85
N LEU A 146 17.84 -6.55 20.96
CA LEU A 146 19.10 -6.42 21.71
C LEU A 146 20.37 -6.71 20.88
N ASP A 147 20.29 -7.50 19.81
CA ASP A 147 21.41 -7.80 18.91
C ASP A 147 21.37 -6.93 17.62
N GLY A 148 20.51 -5.90 17.56
CA GLY A 148 20.36 -5.01 16.40
C GLY A 148 19.56 -5.59 15.23
N ARG A 149 18.84 -6.70 15.42
CA ARG A 149 17.97 -7.28 14.37
C ARG A 149 16.72 -6.43 14.21
N ILE A 150 16.47 -5.98 12.98
CA ILE A 150 15.30 -5.15 12.68
C ILE A 150 14.03 -6.02 12.64
N PHE A 151 13.06 -5.65 13.46
CA PHE A 151 11.76 -6.32 13.54
C PHE A 151 10.59 -5.34 13.31
N GLY A 152 10.85 -4.07 13.01
CA GLY A 152 9.81 -3.12 12.57
C GLY A 152 10.40 -1.88 11.92
N PHE A 153 9.60 -1.20 11.09
CA PHE A 153 9.97 0.05 10.42
C PHE A 153 8.85 1.08 10.54
N LEU A 154 9.19 2.25 11.08
CA LEU A 154 8.43 3.48 10.94
C LEU A 154 8.83 4.10 9.60
N ALA A 155 8.04 3.87 8.55
CA ALA A 155 8.43 4.24 7.18
C ALA A 155 8.20 5.73 6.86
N GLY A 156 7.25 6.36 7.55
CA GLY A 156 6.85 7.76 7.31
C GLY A 156 6.13 7.97 5.98
N ILE A 157 6.04 9.22 5.53
CA ILE A 157 5.41 9.57 4.25
C ILE A 157 6.31 9.34 3.01
N PRO A 158 5.72 8.98 1.84
CA PRO A 158 6.36 9.21 0.55
C PRO A 158 6.58 10.71 0.28
N ASP A 159 7.56 11.03 -0.59
CA ASP A 159 7.70 12.39 -1.14
C ASP A 159 6.58 12.66 -2.17
N ALA A 160 5.38 12.92 -1.68
CA ALA A 160 4.19 13.19 -2.47
C ALA A 160 3.37 14.31 -1.81
N ASP A 161 3.27 15.45 -2.51
CA ASP A 161 2.45 16.60 -2.14
C ASP A 161 0.97 16.23 -1.96
N TYR A 162 0.46 15.29 -2.76
CA TYR A 162 -0.91 14.77 -2.68
C TYR A 162 -1.18 13.80 -1.53
N TRP A 163 -0.18 13.42 -0.71
CA TRP A 163 -0.33 12.29 0.24
C TRP A 163 -1.38 12.53 1.32
N GLU A 164 -1.42 13.74 1.89
CA GLU A 164 -2.38 14.13 2.91
C GLU A 164 -3.83 14.05 2.39
N GLU A 165 -4.08 14.56 1.18
CA GLU A 165 -5.39 14.47 0.51
C GLU A 165 -5.85 13.01 0.35
N GLN A 166 -4.94 12.11 -0.02
CA GLN A 166 -5.27 10.68 -0.13
C GLN A 166 -5.64 10.09 1.22
N HIS A 167 -4.93 10.40 2.30
CA HIS A 167 -5.26 9.85 3.62
C HIS A 167 -6.56 10.41 4.20
N GLN A 168 -6.84 11.70 3.99
CA GLN A 168 -8.14 12.30 4.33
C GLN A 168 -9.28 11.62 3.54
N ALA A 169 -9.11 11.40 2.23
CA ALA A 169 -10.08 10.68 1.40
C ALA A 169 -10.26 9.21 1.82
N ALA A 170 -9.17 8.51 2.17
CA ALA A 170 -9.22 7.16 2.72
C ALA A 170 -10.00 7.10 4.04
N ALA A 171 -9.76 8.03 4.96
CA ALA A 171 -10.47 8.13 6.23
C ALA A 171 -11.98 8.33 6.03
N GLN A 172 -12.37 9.24 5.13
CA GLN A 172 -13.78 9.47 4.79
C GLN A 172 -14.43 8.22 4.18
N LEU A 173 -13.73 7.50 3.29
CA LEU A 173 -14.21 6.25 2.72
C LEU A 173 -14.41 5.15 3.77
N LEU A 174 -13.59 5.08 4.82
CA LEU A 174 -13.78 4.15 5.95
C LEU A 174 -14.99 4.53 6.81
N GLU A 175 -15.22 5.82 7.06
CA GLU A 175 -16.41 6.31 7.77
C GLU A 175 -17.71 6.04 6.99
N ASP A 176 -17.69 6.24 5.67
CA ASP A 176 -18.83 5.92 4.79
C ASP A 176 -19.02 4.40 4.65
N ALA A 177 -17.95 3.60 4.66
CA ALA A 177 -18.05 2.15 4.76
C ALA A 177 -18.69 1.72 6.08
N ARG A 178 -18.30 2.33 7.21
CA ARG A 178 -18.83 2.03 8.55
C ARG A 178 -20.34 2.23 8.64
N ARG A 179 -20.85 3.34 8.09
CA ARG A 179 -22.29 3.66 8.07
C ARG A 179 -23.11 2.65 7.25
N ARG A 180 -22.51 2.09 6.19
CA ARG A 180 -23.20 1.20 5.23
C ARG A 180 -23.03 -0.28 5.51
N CYS A 181 -21.96 -0.70 6.19
CA CYS A 181 -21.69 -2.11 6.43
C CYS A 181 -22.78 -2.77 7.28
N ARG A 182 -22.89 -4.09 7.14
CA ARG A 182 -23.84 -4.92 7.86
C ARG A 182 -23.09 -6.11 8.44
N LEU A 183 -22.90 -6.07 9.76
CA LEU A 183 -22.22 -7.11 10.51
C LEU A 183 -23.15 -7.76 11.54
N PRO A 184 -23.00 -9.07 11.83
CA PRO A 184 -23.66 -9.70 12.96
C PRO A 184 -23.29 -9.02 14.28
N LYS A 185 -24.25 -8.87 15.21
CA LYS A 185 -24.00 -8.22 16.52
C LYS A 185 -22.82 -8.82 17.29
N HIS A 186 -22.61 -10.14 17.18
CA HIS A 186 -21.50 -10.84 17.85
C HIS A 186 -20.11 -10.48 17.30
N SER A 187 -20.00 -9.89 16.10
CA SER A 187 -18.71 -9.49 15.51
C SER A 187 -18.29 -8.06 15.85
N ALA A 188 -19.11 -7.30 16.59
CA ALA A 188 -18.75 -5.97 17.10
C ALA A 188 -17.71 -6.03 18.24
N HIS A 189 -17.58 -7.20 18.90
CA HIS A 189 -16.57 -7.49 19.88
C HIS A 189 -15.81 -8.74 19.43
N HIS A 190 -14.50 -8.61 19.24
CA HIS A 190 -13.63 -9.69 18.78
C HIS A 190 -12.29 -9.66 19.53
N ARG A 191 -11.50 -10.74 19.42
CA ARG A 191 -10.21 -10.92 20.11
C ARG A 191 -9.29 -9.69 20.07
N ARG A 192 -9.34 -8.92 18.98
CA ARG A 192 -8.50 -7.73 18.77
C ARG A 192 -9.04 -6.43 19.38
N GLY A 193 -10.31 -6.32 19.78
CA GLY A 193 -10.93 -5.06 20.18
C GLY A 193 -12.46 -5.01 20.07
N ALA A 194 -13.05 -3.87 20.41
CA ALA A 194 -14.48 -3.58 20.25
C ALA A 194 -14.71 -2.56 19.12
N PHE A 195 -14.46 -2.98 17.89
CA PHE A 195 -14.62 -2.15 16.69
C PHE A 195 -15.00 -3.01 15.48
N THR A 196 -15.48 -2.35 14.41
CA THR A 196 -15.88 -3.02 13.18
C THR A 196 -14.67 -3.30 12.30
N THR A 197 -14.56 -4.51 11.74
CA THR A 197 -13.55 -4.85 10.73
C THR A 197 -14.21 -5.32 9.44
N LEU A 198 -13.67 -4.89 8.30
CA LEU A 198 -13.91 -5.51 7.00
C LEU A 198 -12.59 -6.11 6.48
N TRP A 199 -12.66 -7.24 5.79
CA TRP A 199 -11.48 -8.00 5.37
C TRP A 199 -11.65 -8.52 3.95
N CYS A 200 -10.62 -8.36 3.12
CA CYS A 200 -10.62 -8.79 1.73
C CYS A 200 -9.27 -9.39 1.31
N GLY A 201 -9.30 -10.08 0.17
CA GLY A 201 -8.15 -10.77 -0.41
C GLY A 201 -8.24 -12.27 -0.18
N PHE A 202 -7.13 -12.89 0.21
CA PHE A 202 -7.07 -14.31 0.55
C PHE A 202 -6.10 -14.61 1.70
N SER A 203 -6.26 -15.77 2.32
CA SER A 203 -5.45 -16.24 3.46
C SER A 203 -5.31 -17.75 3.50
N HIS A 204 -4.35 -18.24 4.28
CA HIS A 204 -4.17 -19.65 4.61
C HIS A 204 -4.24 -19.85 6.13
N GLY A 205 -5.10 -20.74 6.61
CA GLY A 205 -5.30 -20.98 8.05
C GLY A 205 -6.64 -21.62 8.39
N GLY A 206 -7.00 -21.66 9.67
CA GLY A 206 -8.32 -22.14 10.14
C GLY A 206 -8.60 -23.63 9.89
N GLY A 207 -7.57 -24.44 9.69
CA GLY A 207 -7.70 -25.86 9.33
C GLY A 207 -7.82 -26.13 7.83
N SER A 208 -7.86 -25.09 6.98
CA SER A 208 -7.77 -25.27 5.53
C SER A 208 -6.43 -25.86 5.11
N THR A 209 -6.44 -26.77 4.12
CA THR A 209 -5.24 -27.32 3.49
C THR A 209 -4.67 -26.45 2.37
N GLU A 210 -5.46 -25.48 1.89
CA GLU A 210 -5.14 -24.60 0.76
C GLU A 210 -5.53 -23.15 1.06
N PRO A 211 -4.86 -22.15 0.45
CA PRO A 211 -5.26 -20.75 0.58
C PRO A 211 -6.65 -20.49 -0.03
N GLY A 212 -7.47 -19.69 0.66
CA GLY A 212 -8.84 -19.37 0.24
C GLY A 212 -9.11 -17.87 0.19
N ASN A 213 -9.93 -17.44 -0.77
CA ASN A 213 -10.42 -16.06 -0.84
C ASN A 213 -11.33 -15.75 0.35
N CYS A 214 -11.20 -14.56 0.92
CA CYS A 214 -12.10 -14.04 1.94
C CYS A 214 -13.52 -13.86 1.36
N THR A 215 -14.53 -14.34 2.07
CA THR A 215 -15.94 -14.22 1.70
C THR A 215 -16.70 -13.33 2.69
N ASP A 216 -17.61 -12.50 2.19
CA ASP A 216 -18.48 -11.64 2.99
C ASP A 216 -19.87 -11.56 2.32
N THR A 217 -20.84 -10.99 3.03
CA THR A 217 -22.20 -10.72 2.53
C THR A 217 -22.17 -9.88 1.24
N LYS A 218 -23.20 -10.01 0.39
CA LYS A 218 -23.32 -9.23 -0.85
C LYS A 218 -23.21 -7.71 -0.60
N THR A 219 -23.74 -7.23 0.51
CA THR A 219 -23.68 -5.81 0.92
C THR A 219 -22.25 -5.37 1.25
N ASN A 220 -21.56 -6.09 2.14
CA ASN A 220 -20.19 -5.74 2.52
C ASN A 220 -19.22 -5.97 1.37
N LYS A 221 -19.45 -6.97 0.52
CA LYS A 221 -18.70 -7.18 -0.72
C LYS A 221 -18.75 -5.95 -1.62
N GLY A 222 -19.93 -5.35 -1.83
CA GLY A 222 -20.05 -4.11 -2.61
C GLY A 222 -19.32 -2.90 -1.98
N ILE A 223 -19.20 -2.88 -0.65
CA ILE A 223 -18.39 -1.87 0.08
C ILE A 223 -16.90 -2.13 -0.13
N LEU A 224 -16.45 -3.37 0.07
CA LEU A 224 -15.08 -3.82 -0.13
C LEU A 224 -14.62 -3.59 -1.58
N ASP A 225 -15.43 -3.94 -2.58
CA ASP A 225 -15.14 -3.74 -3.99
C ASP A 225 -14.95 -2.22 -4.30
N GLY A 226 -15.71 -1.35 -3.62
CA GLY A 226 -15.53 0.11 -3.66
C GLY A 226 -14.23 0.59 -3.00
N LEU A 227 -13.90 0.08 -1.80
CA LEU A 227 -12.64 0.40 -1.10
C LEU A 227 -11.41 -0.07 -1.91
N MET A 228 -11.45 -1.28 -2.46
CA MET A 228 -10.38 -1.85 -3.29
C MET A 228 -10.19 -1.09 -4.61
N SER A 229 -11.24 -0.45 -5.13
CA SER A 229 -11.20 0.34 -6.37
C SER A 229 -10.78 1.80 -6.15
N ALA A 230 -10.74 2.28 -4.91
CA ALA A 230 -10.45 3.68 -4.61
C ALA A 230 -8.94 3.98 -4.67
N GLU A 231 -8.58 5.10 -5.29
CA GLU A 231 -7.18 5.50 -5.49
C GLU A 231 -6.39 5.59 -4.16
N PRO A 232 -6.91 6.18 -3.06
CA PRO A 232 -6.18 6.26 -1.80
C PRO A 232 -5.64 4.93 -1.27
N PHE A 233 -6.47 3.88 -1.20
CA PHE A 233 -6.00 2.58 -0.68
C PHE A 233 -5.04 1.89 -1.64
N SER A 234 -5.19 2.09 -2.95
CA SER A 234 -4.20 1.65 -3.93
C SER A 234 -2.85 2.35 -3.74
N ARG A 235 -2.84 3.66 -3.42
CA ARG A 235 -1.61 4.42 -3.10
C ARG A 235 -0.96 3.91 -1.80
N ILE A 236 -1.73 3.74 -0.73
CA ILE A 236 -1.25 3.22 0.57
C ILE A 236 -0.69 1.80 0.43
N ALA A 237 -1.44 0.90 -0.22
CA ALA A 237 -1.00 -0.48 -0.44
C ALA A 237 0.26 -0.55 -1.31
N GLY A 238 0.37 0.31 -2.34
CA GLY A 238 1.57 0.42 -3.17
C GLY A 238 2.80 0.91 -2.42
N PHE A 239 2.65 1.91 -1.54
CA PHE A 239 3.76 2.40 -0.71
C PHE A 239 4.21 1.34 0.30
N GLY A 240 3.30 0.73 1.05
CA GLY A 240 3.66 -0.38 1.95
C GLY A 240 4.35 -1.53 1.21
N SER A 241 4.05 -1.71 -0.07
CA SER A 241 4.62 -2.80 -0.89
C SER A 241 6.02 -2.56 -1.43
N CYS A 242 6.46 -1.30 -1.62
CA CYS A 242 7.81 -1.03 -2.11
C CYS A 242 8.90 -1.35 -1.07
N LEU A 243 8.53 -1.45 0.20
CA LEU A 243 9.39 -1.82 1.31
C LEU A 243 9.69 -3.33 1.33
N HIS A 244 8.72 -4.17 0.97
CA HIS A 244 8.77 -5.64 1.10
C HIS A 244 8.97 -6.37 -0.23
N LYS A 245 9.97 -5.95 -1.02
CA LYS A 245 10.26 -6.55 -2.34
C LYS A 245 10.35 -8.08 -2.33
N HIS A 246 10.88 -8.67 -1.25
CA HIS A 246 11.02 -10.12 -1.10
C HIS A 246 9.69 -10.90 -1.07
N TYR A 247 8.57 -10.24 -0.76
CA TYR A 247 7.23 -10.86 -0.84
C TYR A 247 6.72 -11.03 -2.27
N VAL A 248 7.23 -10.25 -3.25
CA VAL A 248 6.78 -10.32 -4.65
C VAL A 248 6.88 -11.74 -5.18
N GLU A 249 8.05 -12.37 -5.01
CA GLU A 249 8.34 -13.70 -5.53
C GLU A 249 7.42 -14.78 -4.94
N LYS A 250 7.22 -14.76 -3.62
CA LYS A 250 6.41 -15.77 -2.93
C LYS A 250 4.92 -15.58 -3.13
N LEU A 251 4.43 -14.35 -3.21
CA LEU A 251 3.05 -14.10 -3.59
C LEU A 251 2.78 -14.45 -5.06
N CYS A 252 3.78 -14.27 -5.95
CA CYS A 252 3.76 -14.76 -7.32
C CYS A 252 3.63 -16.29 -7.39
N GLU A 253 4.44 -17.04 -6.64
CA GLU A 253 4.37 -18.51 -6.58
C GLU A 253 2.99 -19.00 -6.12
N VAL A 254 2.46 -18.42 -5.03
CA VAL A 254 1.14 -18.79 -4.47
C VAL A 254 0.00 -18.53 -5.46
N GLN A 255 0.00 -17.39 -6.16
CA GLN A 255 -1.03 -17.08 -7.17
C GLN A 255 -0.88 -17.88 -8.46
N LYS A 256 0.34 -18.23 -8.88
CA LYS A 256 0.55 -19.13 -10.04
C LYS A 256 0.03 -20.53 -9.75
N ALA A 257 0.25 -21.03 -8.54
CA ALA A 257 -0.30 -22.32 -8.08
C ALA A 257 -1.83 -22.29 -7.91
N ASN A 258 -2.40 -21.12 -7.56
CA ASN A 258 -3.83 -20.97 -7.29
C ASN A 258 -4.42 -19.75 -8.04
N PRO A 259 -4.70 -19.87 -9.37
CA PRO A 259 -5.15 -18.73 -10.19
C PRO A 259 -6.50 -18.13 -9.78
N SER A 260 -7.28 -18.81 -8.93
CA SER A 260 -8.54 -18.33 -8.38
C SER A 260 -8.38 -17.27 -7.27
N LEU A 261 -7.16 -17.09 -6.72
CA LEU A 261 -6.88 -16.17 -5.61
C LEU A 261 -6.80 -14.71 -6.06
N LYS A 262 -7.63 -13.87 -5.45
CA LYS A 262 -7.80 -12.45 -5.80
C LYS A 262 -7.13 -11.57 -4.76
N ARG A 263 -6.10 -10.81 -5.16
CA ARG A 263 -5.49 -9.77 -4.32
C ARG A 263 -6.41 -8.54 -4.21
N PRO A 264 -6.43 -7.83 -3.08
CA PRO A 264 -7.18 -6.57 -2.93
C PRO A 264 -6.71 -5.48 -3.89
N PHE A 265 -5.39 -5.37 -4.11
CA PHE A 265 -4.79 -4.36 -4.97
C PHE A 265 -3.71 -4.98 -5.86
N LEU A 266 -3.70 -4.64 -7.15
CA LEU A 266 -2.77 -5.22 -8.13
C LEU A 266 -1.31 -4.81 -7.89
N ASN A 267 -1.08 -3.65 -7.28
CA ASN A 267 0.22 -3.13 -6.87
C ASN A 267 0.63 -3.54 -5.43
N SER A 268 -0.14 -4.43 -4.78
CA SER A 268 0.17 -4.92 -3.43
C SER A 268 0.96 -6.23 -3.43
N VAL A 269 2.00 -6.31 -2.61
CA VAL A 269 2.72 -7.56 -2.27
C VAL A 269 2.09 -8.30 -1.08
N PHE A 270 0.92 -7.86 -0.63
CA PHE A 270 0.17 -8.48 0.44
C PHE A 270 -1.12 -9.13 -0.11
N PRO A 271 -1.41 -10.41 0.22
CA PRO A 271 -2.56 -11.16 -0.29
C PRO A 271 -3.90 -10.74 0.30
N SER A 272 -3.90 -10.11 1.48
CA SER A 272 -5.10 -9.65 2.18
C SER A 272 -4.93 -8.24 2.74
N THR A 273 -6.04 -7.53 2.89
CA THR A 273 -6.11 -6.23 3.57
C THR A 273 -7.26 -6.26 4.57
N MET A 274 -7.00 -5.76 5.78
CA MET A 274 -8.03 -5.52 6.80
C MET A 274 -8.24 -4.02 6.98
N PHE A 275 -9.50 -3.61 6.98
CA PHE A 275 -9.93 -2.25 7.28
C PHE A 275 -10.57 -2.22 8.68
N ASN A 276 -9.88 -1.61 9.63
CA ASN A 276 -10.46 -1.29 10.94
C ASN A 276 -11.33 -0.03 10.77
N LEU A 277 -12.64 -0.15 10.97
CA LEU A 277 -13.57 0.97 10.86
C LEU A 277 -13.81 1.58 12.24
N GLY A 278 -13.85 2.92 12.28
CA GLY A 278 -13.95 3.72 13.50
C GLY A 278 -15.31 3.65 14.24
N PRO A 279 -15.71 4.69 14.99
CA PRO A 279 -14.98 5.95 15.23
C PRO A 279 -13.78 5.79 16.18
N ARG A 280 -13.64 4.65 16.86
CA ARG A 280 -12.47 4.31 17.70
C ARG A 280 -12.05 2.86 17.46
N THR A 281 -10.77 2.64 17.22
CA THR A 281 -10.18 1.33 16.89
C THR A 281 -9.11 0.96 17.92
N VAL A 282 -9.49 1.01 19.21
CA VAL A 282 -8.62 0.58 20.30
C VAL A 282 -8.45 -0.93 20.23
N CYS A 283 -7.21 -1.37 20.05
CA CYS A 283 -6.88 -2.78 20.09
C CYS A 283 -6.66 -3.23 21.55
N TYR A 284 -7.22 -4.40 21.90
CA TYR A 284 -6.74 -5.17 23.03
C TYR A 284 -5.32 -5.70 22.72
N PRO A 285 -4.47 -5.98 23.72
CA PRO A 285 -3.20 -6.65 23.47
C PRO A 285 -3.42 -8.01 22.78
N HIS A 286 -2.76 -8.21 21.64
CA HIS A 286 -2.87 -9.45 20.87
C HIS A 286 -1.67 -9.63 19.93
N ARG A 287 -1.23 -10.88 19.78
CA ARG A 287 -0.41 -11.30 18.63
C ARG A 287 -1.31 -11.66 17.45
N ASP A 288 -0.82 -11.43 16.23
CA ASP A 288 -1.40 -12.02 15.02
C ASP A 288 -0.69 -13.33 14.67
N PHE A 289 -0.92 -14.35 15.50
CA PHE A 289 -0.31 -15.66 15.40
C PHE A 289 -0.53 -16.38 14.05
N ALA A 290 -1.57 -15.99 13.29
CA ALA A 290 -1.87 -16.54 11.96
C ALA A 290 -1.02 -15.91 10.83
N ASN A 291 -0.26 -14.85 11.11
CA ASN A 291 0.67 -14.27 10.15
C ASN A 291 1.98 -15.08 10.11
N LEU A 292 2.75 -14.88 9.03
CA LEU A 292 4.16 -15.27 9.01
C LEU A 292 4.91 -14.71 10.23
N SER A 293 5.54 -15.58 11.00
CA SER A 293 6.34 -15.25 12.20
C SER A 293 7.51 -14.31 11.93
N PHE A 294 8.14 -14.47 10.76
CA PHE A 294 9.19 -13.63 10.19
C PHE A 294 8.64 -12.52 9.28
N GLY A 295 7.30 -12.37 9.21
CA GLY A 295 6.64 -11.48 8.28
C GLY A 295 6.30 -10.10 8.85
N PHE A 296 6.54 -9.07 8.05
CA PHE A 296 6.06 -7.70 8.24
C PHE A 296 4.63 -7.53 7.74
N CYS A 297 3.88 -6.66 8.41
CA CYS A 297 2.60 -6.10 7.96
C CYS A 297 2.76 -4.60 7.66
N ALA A 298 2.27 -4.13 6.53
CA ALA A 298 2.04 -2.69 6.34
C ALA A 298 0.82 -2.25 7.15
N ILE A 299 1.02 -1.28 8.05
CA ILE A 299 0.04 -0.68 8.96
C ILE A 299 -0.13 0.79 8.57
N THR A 300 -1.33 1.35 8.69
CA THR A 300 -1.57 2.75 8.35
C THR A 300 -2.65 3.32 9.25
N ALA A 301 -2.36 4.44 9.92
CA ALA A 301 -3.36 5.17 10.67
C ALA A 301 -4.05 6.21 9.78
N LEU A 302 -5.37 6.29 9.94
CA LEU A 302 -6.27 7.15 9.18
C LEU A 302 -7.23 7.83 10.16
N GLY A 303 -7.83 8.94 9.74
CA GLY A 303 -8.72 9.76 10.57
C GLY A 303 -7.97 10.84 11.36
N SER A 304 -8.72 11.76 11.94
CA SER A 304 -8.16 12.93 12.62
C SER A 304 -7.95 12.68 14.12
N PHE A 305 -6.73 12.85 14.61
CA PHE A 305 -6.40 12.66 16.03
C PHE A 305 -5.12 13.34 16.50
N ASN A 306 -5.02 13.52 17.81
CA ASN A 306 -3.78 13.86 18.48
C ASN A 306 -3.01 12.55 18.83
N PRO A 307 -1.84 12.28 18.21
CA PRO A 307 -1.06 11.07 18.51
C PRO A 307 -0.64 11.00 19.98
N LYS A 308 -0.26 12.13 20.59
CA LYS A 308 0.16 12.23 22.01
C LYS A 308 -0.95 11.90 23.03
N LYS A 309 -2.18 11.66 22.57
CA LYS A 309 -3.36 11.34 23.40
C LYS A 309 -4.04 10.03 23.03
N GLY A 310 -4.16 9.74 21.75
CA GLY A 310 -4.86 8.56 21.24
C GLY A 310 -3.94 7.62 20.47
N GLY A 311 -3.43 8.11 19.34
CA GLY A 311 -2.69 7.31 18.37
C GLY A 311 -1.32 6.89 18.86
N HIS A 312 -1.25 5.74 19.51
CA HIS A 312 -0.01 5.09 19.93
C HIS A 312 0.00 3.64 19.45
N LEU A 313 1.10 3.17 18.86
CA LEU A 313 1.34 1.74 18.77
C LEU A 313 2.07 1.25 20.02
N VAL A 314 1.53 0.21 20.65
CA VAL A 314 2.15 -0.45 21.80
C VAL A 314 2.75 -1.78 21.35
N LEU A 315 4.07 -1.88 21.45
CA LEU A 315 4.88 -3.08 21.20
C LEU A 315 5.30 -3.66 22.54
N TRP A 316 4.37 -4.37 23.18
CA TRP A 316 4.47 -4.81 24.57
C TRP A 316 5.73 -5.63 24.90
N GLU A 317 6.05 -6.63 24.07
CA GLU A 317 7.25 -7.48 24.25
C GLU A 317 8.56 -6.71 24.03
N CYS A 318 8.47 -5.56 23.38
CA CYS A 318 9.58 -4.69 23.06
C CYS A 318 9.75 -3.57 24.09
N GLY A 319 8.95 -3.57 25.17
CA GLY A 319 9.02 -2.52 26.18
C GLY A 319 8.65 -1.12 25.66
N LEU A 320 7.94 -1.00 24.53
CA LEU A 320 7.92 0.23 23.72
C LEU A 320 6.49 0.70 23.39
N VAL A 321 6.24 2.00 23.59
CA VAL A 321 5.08 2.74 23.11
C VAL A 321 5.59 3.77 22.11
N ILE A 322 4.98 3.84 20.92
CA ILE A 322 5.38 4.76 19.85
C ILE A 322 4.20 5.69 19.57
N GLU A 323 4.41 7.01 19.66
CA GLU A 323 3.44 7.98 19.14
C GLU A 323 3.27 7.74 17.63
N PHE A 324 2.05 7.53 17.16
CA PHE A 324 1.78 7.01 15.82
C PHE A 324 0.84 7.95 15.05
N PRO A 325 1.38 9.01 14.39
CA PRO A 325 0.56 10.08 13.81
C PRO A 325 -0.43 9.63 12.75
N GLN A 326 -1.45 10.47 12.54
CA GLN A 326 -2.33 10.38 11.39
C GLN A 326 -1.53 10.55 10.09
N ASP A 327 -2.10 10.03 9.01
CA ASP A 327 -1.60 10.12 7.64
C ASP A 327 -0.32 9.28 7.34
N GLN A 328 0.05 8.38 8.28
CA GLN A 328 1.30 7.62 8.21
C GLN A 328 1.14 6.13 7.90
N PRO A 329 1.77 5.64 6.82
CA PRO A 329 2.09 4.23 6.66
C PRO A 329 3.34 3.86 7.48
N SER A 330 3.31 2.65 8.03
CA SER A 330 4.40 2.00 8.73
C SER A 330 4.44 0.52 8.33
N SER A 331 5.53 -0.16 8.66
CA SER A 331 5.69 -1.58 8.42
C SER A 331 6.25 -2.27 9.65
N PHE A 332 5.36 -2.59 10.59
CA PHE A 332 5.74 -3.38 11.75
C PHE A 332 5.65 -4.87 11.44
N HIS A 333 6.68 -5.59 11.85
CA HIS A 333 6.55 -7.00 12.17
C HIS A 333 6.32 -7.06 13.69
N HIS A 334 5.49 -7.99 14.15
CA HIS A 334 5.41 -8.30 15.58
C HIS A 334 6.33 -9.50 15.79
N PRO A 335 7.42 -9.37 16.56
CA PRO A 335 8.39 -10.43 16.69
C PRO A 335 7.75 -11.67 17.25
N SER A 336 7.77 -12.71 16.43
CA SER A 336 7.69 -14.08 16.89
C SER A 336 8.89 -14.91 16.46
N SER A 337 9.72 -14.49 15.49
CA SER A 337 11.07 -15.07 15.31
C SER A 337 12.09 -14.19 14.56
N PRO A 338 13.34 -14.15 15.02
CA PRO A 338 14.51 -13.83 14.21
C PRO A 338 15.10 -15.09 13.60
N THR A 339 14.98 -15.33 12.30
CA THR A 339 16.01 -16.14 11.65
C THR A 339 16.13 -15.90 10.16
N LEU A 340 17.32 -15.44 9.76
CA LEU A 340 17.88 -15.72 8.45
C LEU A 340 18.32 -17.20 8.43
N ILE A 341 17.39 -18.12 8.17
CA ILE A 341 17.71 -19.51 7.79
C ILE A 341 17.67 -19.57 6.25
N PRO A 342 18.67 -20.21 5.59
CA PRO A 342 18.64 -20.38 4.14
C PRO A 342 17.39 -21.14 3.67
N PRO A 343 16.91 -20.91 2.43
CA PRO A 343 15.63 -21.42 1.97
C PRO A 343 15.59 -22.95 1.96
N SER A 344 14.82 -23.53 2.89
CA SER A 344 14.38 -24.92 2.82
C SER A 344 13.40 -25.11 1.64
N PRO A 345 13.40 -26.24 0.89
CA PRO A 345 12.84 -26.28 -0.47
C PRO A 345 11.30 -26.27 -0.60
N ASN A 346 10.53 -25.97 0.46
CA ASN A 346 9.08 -26.23 0.49
C ASN A 346 8.24 -25.06 1.08
N PRO A 347 8.00 -23.98 0.32
CA PRO A 347 7.30 -22.78 0.79
C PRO A 347 5.76 -22.92 0.77
N ARG A 348 5.19 -23.92 1.45
CA ARG A 348 3.76 -24.29 1.30
C ARG A 348 2.80 -23.88 2.42
N ARG A 349 3.23 -23.23 3.52
CA ARG A 349 2.42 -23.22 4.76
C ARG A 349 2.04 -21.88 5.41
N ALA A 350 2.49 -20.72 4.93
CA ALA A 350 2.04 -19.45 5.49
C ALA A 350 2.09 -18.28 4.49
N THR A 351 1.15 -17.35 4.66
CA THR A 351 0.97 -16.15 3.84
C THR A 351 1.40 -14.89 4.60
N PRO A 352 2.12 -13.94 3.99
CA PRO A 352 2.25 -12.60 4.56
C PRO A 352 0.86 -11.94 4.62
N ALA A 353 0.64 -10.97 5.50
CA ALA A 353 -0.64 -10.25 5.60
C ALA A 353 -0.41 -8.75 5.66
N CYS A 354 -1.24 -7.95 4.97
CA CYS A 354 -1.36 -6.52 5.26
C CYS A 354 -2.51 -6.34 6.25
N ASN A 355 -2.17 -5.81 7.42
CA ASN A 355 -3.13 -5.33 8.40
C ASN A 355 -3.01 -3.80 8.41
N MET A 356 -3.86 -3.05 7.70
CA MET A 356 -3.94 -1.60 7.93
C MET A 356 -4.57 -1.36 9.32
N ARG A 357 -3.72 -1.35 10.36
CA ARG A 357 -4.15 -1.09 11.73
C ARG A 357 -4.22 0.40 11.99
N GLN A 358 -5.43 0.94 12.05
CA GLN A 358 -5.67 2.14 12.84
C GLN A 358 -5.51 1.76 14.33
N VAL A 359 -4.78 2.57 15.11
CA VAL A 359 -4.50 2.26 16.52
C VAL A 359 -5.03 3.37 17.43
N ALA A 360 -5.97 2.97 18.30
CA ALA A 360 -6.40 3.59 19.56
C ALA A 360 -6.83 5.08 19.61
N TYR A 361 -7.94 5.29 20.31
CA TYR A 361 -8.33 6.57 20.92
C TYR A 361 -8.98 6.29 22.28
N SER A 362 -8.52 6.96 23.33
CA SER A 362 -9.39 7.34 24.44
C SER A 362 -8.83 8.57 25.13
N ASP A 363 -9.59 9.66 25.12
CA ASP A 363 -9.51 10.66 26.19
C ASP A 363 -10.91 10.76 26.82
N GLY A 364 -10.93 10.87 28.15
CA GLY A 364 -12.06 10.54 29.03
C GLY A 364 -11.60 9.67 30.19
#